data_AF-A0A140E739-F1
#
_entry.id   AF-A0A140E739-F1
#
_cell.length_a   1.000
_cell.length_b   1.000
_cell.length_c   1.000
_cell.angle_alpha   90.00
_cell.angle_beta   90.00
_cell.angle_gamma   90.00
#
_symmetry.space_group_name_H-M   'P 1'
#
loop_
_entity.id
_entity.type
_entity.pdbx_description
1 polymer ?
#
loop_
_entity_poly.entity_id
_entity_poly.type
_entity_poly.pdbx_seq_one_letter_code
_entity_poly.pdbx_strand_id
1 'polypeptide(L)'
;MNNYANIYDICDTPVLKERPQAAPGENFKFLYQKSACNWLLKYLILKACRHPQIPMQDVPVYQAAIRAAMQASQMNWRDADWIKQTFKPIADLLDRIDKPQFRQRQPLPLSHALPSQAQLNTVIERCMQDILRTWRRDKNNPYFPVAAQVILSGDDHMNGENFLNVLCGVGSFEYQNAALLSALLRCFISSSSARLKFIRKHYRGIAEKMWLRSCWFTHRTAFYDVNFFEHLLAKVLKTEGTDDELQQILPIMENLLQFCGVTSREWLVTPNKGIKHPAITCLPIGSEAIYACRLSKKDRAIKKDLGFDDFASDTDTTFFTLSIAKKWLDLVEDRNLEVDAKLLEECRSLLDHPWIEIINEYQIGSGYTSNPPTIQITKPLNYQGAIPIWFDKPFPKPDGSVVKNVVGNEICPGHNMDILESIIVNRKQWNALQGENLKTVRRLLDFHYETYRSGNFKQESAFQYYLPEIYVFYAGRVYDAYLTLSEAEKMILDPSGRIDAIRQIALAYCKDDLIAYTLNAFDAALAVSALVLLRHESRDDGLLATALKVITDALGEGVKGHPFLPYEWNKMRHPCRIIVGSDVSTSLFVLNAVVNASFYLYGVDQN
;
A
#
# COMPACT_ATOMS: atom_id res chain seq x y z
N MET A 1 40.72 -17.81 2.21
CA MET A 1 39.45 -17.05 2.24
C MET A 1 38.22 -17.89 1.83
N ASN A 2 38.23 -19.22 1.98
CA ASN A 2 37.18 -20.15 1.51
C ASN A 2 36.36 -20.81 2.64
N ASN A 3 36.40 -20.26 3.86
CA ASN A 3 35.90 -20.97 5.05
C ASN A 3 34.39 -20.79 5.28
N TYR A 4 33.75 -19.87 4.57
CA TYR A 4 32.35 -19.50 4.74
C TYR A 4 31.57 -19.63 3.43
N ALA A 5 30.32 -20.05 3.54
CA ALA A 5 29.43 -20.27 2.39
C ALA A 5 28.93 -18.96 1.78
N ASN A 6 28.67 -18.96 0.48
CA ASN A 6 27.75 -18.03 -0.19
C ASN A 6 26.46 -18.78 -0.60
N ILE A 7 25.51 -18.05 -1.20
CA ILE A 7 24.23 -18.64 -1.64
C ILE A 7 24.39 -19.80 -2.63
N TYR A 8 25.44 -19.79 -3.46
CA TYR A 8 25.69 -20.83 -4.46
C TYR A 8 26.19 -22.13 -3.84
N ASP A 9 26.96 -22.05 -2.76
CA ASP A 9 27.41 -23.22 -2.00
C ASP A 9 26.19 -23.98 -1.41
N ILE A 10 25.11 -23.26 -1.07
CA ILE A 10 23.86 -23.83 -0.54
C ILE A 10 22.91 -24.27 -1.66
N CYS A 11 22.75 -23.48 -2.72
CA CYS A 11 21.66 -23.70 -3.69
C CYS A 11 22.09 -24.43 -4.98
N ASP A 12 23.33 -24.27 -5.49
CA ASP A 12 23.66 -24.76 -6.84
C ASP A 12 23.54 -26.30 -6.94
N THR A 13 23.93 -27.05 -5.91
CA THR A 13 23.81 -28.52 -5.94
C THR A 13 22.34 -28.97 -5.88
N PRO A 14 21.54 -28.62 -4.85
CA PRO A 14 20.15 -29.05 -4.80
C PRO A 14 19.29 -28.53 -5.97
N VAL A 15 19.54 -27.32 -6.47
CA VAL A 15 18.65 -26.69 -7.45
C VAL A 15 19.03 -27.01 -8.90
N LEU A 16 20.33 -26.97 -9.22
CA LEU A 16 20.78 -27.11 -10.61
C LEU A 16 21.07 -28.57 -10.99
N LYS A 17 21.55 -29.40 -10.05
CA LYS A 17 21.97 -30.78 -10.32
C LYS A 17 20.88 -31.81 -10.07
N GLU A 18 19.97 -31.55 -9.13
CA GLU A 18 18.88 -32.47 -8.80
C GLU A 18 17.63 -32.16 -9.66
N ARG A 19 16.77 -33.17 -9.81
CA ARG A 19 15.48 -33.02 -10.51
C ARG A 19 14.39 -32.67 -9.51
N PRO A 20 13.53 -31.68 -9.81
CA PRO A 20 12.36 -31.41 -8.99
C PRO A 20 11.39 -32.57 -9.05
N GLN A 21 10.69 -32.85 -7.95
CA GLN A 21 9.70 -33.92 -7.87
C GLN A 21 8.32 -33.49 -8.41
N ALA A 22 7.98 -32.22 -8.22
CA ALA A 22 6.66 -31.65 -8.54
C ALA A 22 6.76 -30.16 -8.90
N ALA A 23 5.63 -29.57 -9.31
CA ALA A 23 5.51 -28.17 -9.71
C ALA A 23 6.13 -27.16 -8.73
N PRO A 24 6.04 -27.32 -7.39
CA PRO A 24 6.73 -26.41 -6.46
C PRO A 24 8.25 -26.39 -6.65
N GLY A 25 8.88 -27.55 -6.85
CA GLY A 25 10.32 -27.62 -7.12
C GLY A 25 10.70 -27.04 -8.48
N GLU A 26 9.88 -27.23 -9.50
CA GLU A 26 10.07 -26.62 -10.82
C GLU A 26 10.03 -25.10 -10.76
N ASN A 27 9.05 -24.55 -10.06
CA ASN A 27 8.92 -23.11 -9.83
C ASN A 27 10.10 -22.57 -9.02
N PHE A 28 10.51 -23.22 -7.93
CA PHE A 28 11.66 -22.77 -7.14
C PHE A 28 12.96 -22.74 -7.98
N LYS A 29 13.19 -23.78 -8.79
CA LYS A 29 14.33 -23.86 -9.71
C LYS A 29 14.31 -22.72 -10.72
N PHE A 30 13.15 -22.45 -11.32
CA PHE A 30 12.98 -21.34 -12.25
C PHE A 30 13.30 -19.99 -11.60
N LEU A 31 12.74 -19.70 -10.42
CA LEU A 31 12.98 -18.46 -9.69
C LEU A 31 14.47 -18.27 -9.36
N TYR A 32 15.14 -19.32 -8.89
CA TYR A 32 16.57 -19.30 -8.61
C TYR A 32 17.42 -19.00 -9.85
N GLN A 33 17.09 -19.63 -10.98
CA GLN A 33 17.81 -19.43 -12.25
C GLN A 33 17.62 -18.01 -12.79
N LYS A 34 16.43 -17.43 -12.65
CA LYS A 34 16.14 -16.08 -13.17
C LYS A 34 16.66 -14.95 -12.29
N SER A 35 16.67 -15.15 -10.98
CA SER A 35 17.09 -14.12 -10.02
C SER A 35 18.55 -14.32 -9.59
N ALA A 36 18.83 -15.24 -8.66
CA ALA A 36 20.14 -15.45 -8.07
C ALA A 36 21.22 -15.85 -9.10
N CYS A 37 20.85 -16.52 -10.20
CA CYS A 37 21.79 -16.84 -11.30
C CYS A 37 21.88 -15.78 -12.40
N ASN A 38 21.20 -14.63 -12.27
CA ASN A 38 21.40 -13.51 -13.18
C ASN A 38 22.89 -13.12 -13.20
N TRP A 39 23.49 -13.02 -14.40
CA TRP A 39 24.93 -12.86 -14.55
C TRP A 39 25.49 -11.66 -13.78
N LEU A 40 24.85 -10.49 -13.88
CA LEU A 40 25.27 -9.28 -13.17
C LEU A 40 25.19 -9.49 -11.66
N LEU A 41 24.04 -9.96 -11.18
CA LEU A 41 23.83 -10.16 -9.75
C LEU A 41 24.76 -11.22 -9.16
N LYS A 42 24.98 -12.33 -9.90
CA LYS A 42 25.82 -13.45 -9.47
C LYS A 42 27.26 -13.05 -9.30
N TYR A 43 27.87 -12.53 -10.35
CA TYR A 43 29.31 -12.31 -10.36
C TYR A 43 29.73 -10.98 -9.73
N LEU A 44 28.87 -9.94 -9.77
CA LEU A 44 29.22 -8.63 -9.21
C LEU A 44 28.86 -8.48 -7.74
N ILE A 45 27.89 -9.25 -7.24
CA ILE A 45 27.34 -9.06 -5.90
C ILE A 45 27.38 -10.38 -5.11
N LEU A 46 26.52 -11.33 -5.45
CA LEU A 46 26.19 -12.46 -4.56
C LEU A 46 27.35 -13.43 -4.33
N LYS A 47 28.23 -13.64 -5.31
CA LYS A 47 29.39 -14.55 -5.16
C LYS A 47 30.35 -14.07 -4.07
N ALA A 48 30.43 -12.75 -3.86
CA ALA A 48 31.25 -12.13 -2.83
C ALA A 48 30.55 -12.01 -1.47
N CYS A 49 29.23 -12.24 -1.42
CA CYS A 49 28.44 -12.24 -0.20
C CYS A 49 28.61 -13.58 0.53
N ARG A 50 29.72 -13.75 1.25
CA ARG A 50 29.93 -14.91 2.12
C ARG A 50 29.41 -14.65 3.53
N HIS A 51 28.69 -15.62 4.09
CA HIS A 51 28.03 -15.49 5.37
C HIS A 51 28.94 -15.98 6.52
N PRO A 52 29.43 -15.10 7.41
CA PRO A 52 30.42 -15.45 8.43
C PRO A 52 29.90 -16.46 9.47
N GLN A 53 28.57 -16.60 9.59
CA GLN A 53 27.95 -17.57 10.49
C GLN A 53 27.61 -18.90 9.81
N ILE A 54 28.00 -19.10 8.55
CA ILE A 54 27.84 -20.38 7.84
C ILE A 54 29.22 -20.88 7.41
N PRO A 55 29.98 -21.51 8.32
CA PRO A 55 31.15 -22.30 7.96
C PRO A 55 30.80 -23.35 6.90
N MET A 56 31.75 -23.69 6.03
CA MET A 56 31.52 -24.69 4.98
C MET A 56 31.03 -26.06 5.50
N GLN A 57 31.38 -26.42 6.74
CA GLN A 57 30.94 -27.66 7.38
C GLN A 57 29.43 -27.69 7.68
N ASP A 58 28.79 -26.51 7.81
CA ASP A 58 27.37 -26.37 8.15
C ASP A 58 26.48 -26.25 6.90
N VAL A 59 27.08 -26.11 5.71
CA VAL A 59 26.38 -26.08 4.41
C VAL A 59 25.39 -27.23 4.22
N PRO A 60 25.68 -28.49 4.62
CA PRO A 60 24.74 -29.60 4.47
C PRO A 60 23.36 -29.36 5.12
N VAL A 61 23.30 -28.64 6.26
CA VAL A 61 22.05 -28.32 6.96
C VAL A 61 21.15 -27.45 6.08
N TYR A 62 21.72 -26.42 5.47
CA TYR A 62 20.99 -25.52 4.58
C TYR A 62 20.66 -26.19 3.24
N GLN A 63 21.58 -26.99 2.68
CA GLN A 63 21.31 -27.79 1.48
C GLN A 63 20.14 -28.75 1.70
N ALA A 64 19.99 -29.32 2.90
CA ALA A 64 18.85 -30.17 3.24
C ALA A 64 17.52 -29.39 3.17
N ALA A 65 17.46 -28.17 3.69
CA ALA A 65 16.27 -27.32 3.59
C ALA A 65 15.93 -26.95 2.13
N ILE A 66 16.93 -26.61 1.32
CA ILE A 66 16.71 -26.31 -0.11
C ILE A 66 16.30 -27.56 -0.90
N ARG A 67 16.89 -28.71 -0.59
CA ARG A 67 16.48 -29.99 -1.18
C ARG A 67 15.04 -30.32 -0.81
N ALA A 68 14.64 -30.10 0.44
CA ALA A 68 13.26 -30.29 0.87
C ALA A 68 12.29 -29.39 0.07
N ALA A 69 12.62 -28.13 -0.19
CA ALA A 69 11.82 -27.26 -1.07
C ALA A 69 11.76 -27.78 -2.54
N MET A 70 12.89 -28.27 -3.08
CA MET A 70 12.96 -28.86 -4.43
C MET A 70 12.15 -30.15 -4.60
N GLN A 71 12.02 -30.93 -3.52
CA GLN A 71 11.27 -32.18 -3.48
C GLN A 71 9.84 -32.00 -2.92
N ALA A 72 9.46 -30.78 -2.53
CA ALA A 72 8.16 -30.53 -1.91
C ALA A 72 7.00 -30.75 -2.90
N SER A 73 5.98 -31.44 -2.42
CA SER A 73 4.64 -31.41 -3.02
C SER A 73 3.87 -30.19 -2.53
N GLN A 74 2.72 -29.92 -3.15
CA GLN A 74 1.81 -28.89 -2.68
C GLN A 74 1.28 -29.18 -1.26
N MET A 75 1.16 -30.45 -0.88
CA MET A 75 0.73 -30.84 0.48
C MET A 75 1.77 -30.49 1.54
N ASN A 76 3.07 -30.60 1.21
CA ASN A 76 4.13 -30.17 2.13
C ASN A 76 4.03 -28.67 2.41
N TRP A 77 3.81 -27.88 1.37
CA TRP A 77 3.60 -26.44 1.48
C TRP A 77 2.30 -26.01 2.19
N ARG A 78 1.38 -26.95 2.45
CA ARG A 78 0.19 -26.72 3.29
C ARG A 78 0.39 -27.17 4.74
N ASP A 79 1.46 -27.90 5.03
CA ASP A 79 1.77 -28.42 6.36
C ASP A 79 2.65 -27.40 7.12
N ALA A 80 2.02 -26.71 8.07
CA ALA A 80 2.68 -25.69 8.87
C ALA A 80 3.82 -26.26 9.75
N ASP A 81 3.71 -27.51 10.20
CA ASP A 81 4.75 -28.13 11.03
C ASP A 81 5.95 -28.53 10.17
N TRP A 82 5.70 -29.06 8.97
CA TRP A 82 6.74 -29.31 7.98
C TRP A 82 7.47 -28.01 7.62
N ILE A 83 6.75 -26.91 7.34
CA ILE A 83 7.35 -25.60 7.03
C ILE A 83 8.25 -25.13 8.17
N LYS A 84 7.74 -25.11 9.41
CA LYS A 84 8.48 -24.63 10.58
C LYS A 84 9.74 -25.46 10.82
N GLN A 85 9.66 -26.77 10.73
CA GLN A 85 10.82 -27.65 10.93
C GLN A 85 11.84 -27.50 9.80
N THR A 86 11.39 -27.54 8.54
CA THR A 86 12.26 -27.53 7.36
C THR A 86 13.03 -26.21 7.21
N PHE A 87 12.36 -25.08 7.45
CA PHE A 87 12.94 -23.76 7.21
C PHE A 87 13.45 -23.06 8.46
N LYS A 88 13.42 -23.73 9.62
CA LYS A 88 14.03 -23.23 10.86
C LYS A 88 15.47 -22.76 10.69
N PRO A 89 16.39 -23.47 9.99
CA PRO A 89 17.75 -22.98 9.83
C PRO A 89 17.85 -21.61 9.15
N ILE A 90 16.93 -21.30 8.23
CA ILE A 90 16.89 -20.02 7.52
C ILE A 90 16.25 -18.95 8.41
N ALA A 91 15.19 -19.30 9.14
CA ALA A 91 14.58 -18.43 10.14
C ALA A 91 15.61 -17.98 11.20
N ASP A 92 16.40 -18.93 11.73
CA ASP A 92 17.45 -18.67 12.71
C ASP A 92 18.58 -17.78 12.16
N LEU A 93 18.80 -17.74 10.84
CA LEU A 93 19.73 -16.81 10.20
C LEU A 93 19.14 -15.40 10.12
N LEU A 94 17.85 -15.27 9.79
CA LEU A 94 17.17 -13.97 9.71
C LEU A 94 17.20 -13.24 11.07
N ASP A 95 17.03 -13.98 12.16
CA ASP A 95 17.09 -13.43 13.53
C ASP A 95 18.46 -12.84 13.90
N ARG A 96 19.50 -13.19 13.15
CA ARG A 96 20.88 -12.74 13.39
C ARG A 96 21.31 -11.62 12.45
N ILE A 97 20.42 -11.16 11.58
CA ILE A 97 20.70 -10.02 10.69
C ILE A 97 20.56 -8.73 11.50
N ASP A 98 21.65 -7.96 11.55
CA ASP A 98 21.59 -6.60 12.07
C ASP A 98 20.63 -5.77 11.23
N LYS A 99 19.63 -5.17 11.89
CA LYS A 99 18.64 -4.34 11.21
C LYS A 99 19.32 -3.13 10.57
N PRO A 100 19.34 -3.03 9.23
CA PRO A 100 20.05 -1.94 8.56
C PRO A 100 19.30 -0.63 8.73
N GLN A 101 20.01 0.45 9.08
CA GLN A 101 19.44 1.79 9.18
C GLN A 101 19.65 2.58 7.88
N PHE A 102 18.71 2.44 6.93
CA PHE A 102 18.77 3.18 5.66
C PHE A 102 18.22 4.60 5.75
N ARG A 103 17.23 4.81 6.62
CA ARG A 103 16.59 6.11 6.83
C ARG A 103 17.52 7.07 7.54
N GLN A 104 17.75 8.22 6.93
CA GLN A 104 18.49 9.33 7.53
C GLN A 104 17.48 10.33 8.06
N ARG A 105 17.32 10.33 9.39
CA ARG A 105 16.48 11.27 10.12
C ARG A 105 17.32 12.04 11.14
N GLN A 106 17.41 13.35 10.96
CA GLN A 106 18.13 14.24 11.85
C GLN A 106 17.19 15.33 12.36
N PRO A 107 17.27 15.73 13.63
CA PRO A 107 16.47 16.84 14.14
C PRO A 107 16.65 18.10 13.28
N LEU A 108 15.55 18.78 12.96
CA LEU A 108 15.58 20.04 12.23
C LEU A 108 14.92 21.15 13.05
N PRO A 109 15.49 22.36 13.06
CA PRO A 109 14.82 23.52 13.63
C PRO A 109 13.58 23.87 12.79
N LEU A 110 12.53 24.33 13.44
CA LEU A 110 11.33 24.81 12.76
C LEU A 110 11.63 26.10 12.00
N SER A 111 11.08 26.20 10.79
CA SER A 111 10.98 27.45 10.05
C SER A 111 9.65 28.12 10.39
N HIS A 112 9.68 29.42 10.70
CA HIS A 112 8.47 30.22 10.94
C HIS A 112 8.07 31.07 9.72
N ALA A 113 8.86 31.02 8.63
CA ALA A 113 8.56 31.76 7.42
C ALA A 113 7.62 30.95 6.53
N LEU A 114 6.32 31.25 6.59
CA LEU A 114 5.33 30.66 5.68
C LEU A 114 5.64 31.07 4.23
N PRO A 115 5.65 30.13 3.26
CA PRO A 115 5.73 30.47 1.84
C PRO A 115 4.53 31.31 1.42
N SER A 116 4.75 32.31 0.56
CA SER A 116 3.66 33.16 0.06
C SER A 116 2.67 32.37 -0.80
N GLN A 117 1.44 32.89 -0.90
CA GLN A 117 0.42 32.31 -1.79
C GLN A 117 0.91 32.17 -3.24
N ALA A 118 1.71 33.11 -3.73
CA ALA A 118 2.32 33.03 -5.07
C ALA A 118 3.30 31.84 -5.21
N GLN A 119 4.09 31.54 -4.17
CA GLN A 119 4.97 30.37 -4.16
C GLN A 119 4.16 29.08 -4.16
N LEU A 120 3.09 29.00 -3.37
CA LEU A 120 2.20 27.83 -3.36
C LEU A 120 1.50 27.64 -4.71
N ASN A 121 1.01 28.73 -5.32
CA ASN A 121 0.40 28.71 -6.65
C ASN A 121 1.39 28.22 -7.72
N THR A 122 2.67 28.59 -7.62
CA THR A 122 3.71 28.07 -8.51
C THR A 122 3.86 26.56 -8.39
N VAL A 123 3.85 26.01 -7.17
CA VAL A 123 3.92 24.55 -6.96
C VAL A 123 2.69 23.85 -7.54
N ILE A 124 1.49 24.39 -7.29
CA ILE A 124 0.22 23.87 -7.83
C ILE A 124 0.27 23.85 -9.36
N GLU A 125 0.66 24.95 -10.00
CA GLU A 125 0.75 25.08 -11.45
C GLU A 125 1.73 24.04 -12.03
N ARG A 126 2.91 23.89 -11.43
CA ARG A 126 3.92 22.90 -11.88
C ARG A 126 3.43 21.47 -11.74
N CYS A 127 2.72 21.15 -10.66
CA CYS A 127 2.12 19.82 -10.49
C CYS A 127 1.03 19.57 -11.54
N MET A 128 0.14 20.54 -11.78
CA MET A 128 -0.90 20.45 -12.80
C MET A 128 -0.33 20.29 -14.21
N GLN A 129 0.71 21.05 -14.56
CA GLN A 129 1.42 20.90 -15.83
C GLN A 129 1.97 19.47 -15.99
N ASP A 130 2.56 18.90 -14.93
CA ASP A 130 3.08 17.54 -14.97
C ASP A 130 2.00 16.48 -15.14
N ILE A 131 0.90 16.61 -14.40
CA ILE A 131 -0.27 15.74 -14.46
C ILE A 131 -0.87 15.75 -15.87
N LEU A 132 -1.18 16.93 -16.41
CA LEU A 132 -1.78 17.07 -17.74
C LEU A 132 -0.83 16.57 -18.85
N ARG A 133 0.47 16.89 -18.75
CA ARG A 133 1.48 16.39 -19.67
C ARG A 133 1.56 14.86 -19.65
N THR A 134 1.54 14.27 -18.46
CA THR A 134 1.62 12.81 -18.30
C THR A 134 0.36 12.14 -18.84
N TRP A 135 -0.82 12.68 -18.53
CA TRP A 135 -2.11 12.19 -19.02
C TRP A 135 -2.18 12.17 -20.55
N ARG A 136 -1.72 13.25 -21.20
CA ARG A 136 -1.75 13.41 -22.67
C ARG A 136 -0.77 12.52 -23.43
N ARG A 137 0.07 11.74 -22.74
CA ARG A 137 1.12 10.92 -23.36
C ARG A 137 0.56 9.73 -24.15
N ASP A 138 -0.48 9.07 -23.66
CA ASP A 138 -1.18 7.98 -24.37
C ASP A 138 -2.58 8.47 -24.79
N LYS A 139 -2.70 8.88 -26.05
CA LYS A 139 -3.96 9.44 -26.58
C LYS A 139 -5.10 8.42 -26.67
N ASN A 140 -4.77 7.13 -26.78
CA ASN A 140 -5.76 6.09 -27.05
C ASN A 140 -6.29 5.48 -25.74
N ASN A 141 -5.50 5.53 -24.67
CA ASN A 141 -5.91 5.09 -23.34
C ASN A 141 -5.05 5.81 -22.29
N PRO A 142 -5.43 7.03 -21.91
CA PRO A 142 -4.66 7.83 -20.98
C PRO A 142 -4.72 7.22 -19.56
N TYR A 143 -3.61 7.32 -18.84
CA TYR A 143 -3.49 6.88 -17.45
C TYR A 143 -2.26 7.51 -16.78
N PHE A 144 -2.20 7.42 -15.45
CA PHE A 144 -1.01 7.80 -14.69
C PHE A 144 -0.11 6.59 -14.46
N PRO A 145 1.12 6.55 -15.04
CA PRO A 145 2.03 5.44 -14.85
C PRO A 145 2.57 5.41 -13.41
N VAL A 146 2.38 4.27 -12.74
CA VAL A 146 2.96 3.99 -11.42
C VAL A 146 3.88 2.79 -11.53
N ALA A 147 5.07 2.90 -10.93
CA ALA A 147 6.07 1.84 -10.93
C ALA A 147 6.05 1.06 -9.62
N ALA A 148 6.28 -0.25 -9.70
CA ALA A 148 6.73 -1.05 -8.57
C ALA A 148 8.22 -1.40 -8.73
N GLN A 149 8.96 -1.43 -7.62
CA GLN A 149 10.38 -1.76 -7.58
C GLN A 149 10.65 -2.75 -6.44
N VAL A 150 11.24 -3.90 -6.76
CA VAL A 150 11.65 -4.89 -5.76
C VAL A 150 12.96 -4.45 -5.10
N ILE A 151 12.98 -4.39 -3.78
CA ILE A 151 14.17 -4.13 -2.98
C ILE A 151 14.81 -5.46 -2.59
N LEU A 152 15.96 -5.75 -3.22
CA LEU A 152 16.62 -7.06 -3.08
C LEU A 152 17.10 -7.37 -1.66
N SER A 153 17.34 -6.36 -0.81
CA SER A 153 17.66 -6.57 0.62
C SER A 153 16.45 -7.00 1.46
N GLY A 154 15.25 -7.04 0.89
CA GLY A 154 14.01 -7.44 1.57
C GLY A 154 13.47 -6.40 2.55
N ASP A 155 12.41 -6.78 3.28
CA ASP A 155 11.80 -5.96 4.34
C ASP A 155 12.67 -5.91 5.60
N ASP A 156 13.02 -4.70 6.04
CA ASP A 156 13.88 -4.41 7.18
C ASP A 156 13.40 -5.04 8.50
N HIS A 157 12.10 -5.34 8.63
CA HIS A 157 11.49 -5.92 9.83
C HIS A 157 11.21 -7.42 9.72
N MET A 158 11.66 -8.08 8.65
CA MET A 158 11.53 -9.52 8.48
C MET A 158 12.54 -10.27 9.36
N ASN A 159 12.03 -10.93 10.40
CA ASN A 159 12.76 -11.85 11.27
C ASN A 159 12.32 -13.32 11.03
N GLY A 160 12.87 -14.27 11.76
CA GLY A 160 12.59 -15.70 11.61
C GLY A 160 11.13 -16.06 11.90
N GLU A 161 10.55 -15.48 12.95
CA GLU A 161 9.14 -15.69 13.31
C GLU A 161 8.19 -15.21 12.19
N ASN A 162 8.38 -13.98 11.74
CA ASN A 162 7.60 -13.37 10.66
C ASN A 162 7.75 -14.14 9.35
N PHE A 163 8.97 -14.60 9.03
CA PHE A 163 9.23 -15.40 7.85
C PHE A 163 8.44 -16.71 7.86
N LEU A 164 8.50 -17.46 8.96
CA LEU A 164 7.73 -18.71 9.09
C LEU A 164 6.22 -18.44 9.10
N ASN A 165 5.78 -17.34 9.73
CA ASN A 165 4.38 -16.93 9.72
C ASN A 165 3.87 -16.65 8.31
N VAL A 166 4.64 -15.93 7.48
CA VAL A 166 4.32 -15.67 6.07
C VAL A 166 4.25 -16.97 5.29
N LEU A 167 5.26 -17.86 5.42
CA LEU A 167 5.25 -19.14 4.72
C LEU A 167 4.03 -20.00 5.08
N CYS A 168 3.61 -19.99 6.36
CA CYS A 168 2.42 -20.73 6.78
C CYS A 168 1.10 -20.06 6.36
N GLY A 169 1.08 -18.73 6.23
CA GLY A 169 -0.14 -17.96 5.98
C GLY A 169 -0.53 -17.84 4.50
N VAL A 170 0.43 -18.00 3.60
CA VAL A 170 0.25 -17.93 2.15
C VAL A 170 -0.26 -19.27 1.60
N GLY A 171 -1.22 -19.23 0.67
CA GLY A 171 -1.81 -20.44 0.06
C GLY A 171 -1.20 -20.90 -1.27
N SER A 172 -0.33 -20.09 -1.91
CA SER A 172 0.35 -20.43 -3.17
C SER A 172 1.82 -20.79 -2.95
N PHE A 173 2.25 -21.92 -3.53
CA PHE A 173 3.65 -22.35 -3.43
C PHE A 173 4.60 -21.44 -4.20
N GLU A 174 4.11 -20.77 -5.26
CA GLU A 174 4.88 -19.80 -6.03
C GLU A 174 5.32 -18.63 -5.13
N TYR A 175 4.40 -18.13 -4.32
CA TYR A 175 4.68 -17.03 -3.41
C TYR A 175 5.50 -17.51 -2.19
N GLN A 176 5.25 -18.72 -1.67
CA GLN A 176 6.11 -19.33 -0.64
C GLN A 176 7.55 -19.55 -1.11
N ASN A 177 7.75 -20.01 -2.35
CA ASN A 177 9.07 -20.16 -2.96
C ASN A 177 9.77 -18.81 -3.17
N ALA A 178 9.04 -17.80 -3.67
CA ALA A 178 9.56 -16.44 -3.81
C ALA A 178 9.97 -15.88 -2.44
N ALA A 179 9.19 -16.16 -1.40
CA ALA A 179 9.49 -15.77 -0.04
C ALA A 179 10.76 -16.42 0.50
N LEU A 180 10.88 -17.75 0.35
CA LEU A 180 12.06 -18.50 0.72
C LEU A 180 13.33 -17.97 0.04
N LEU A 181 13.28 -17.75 -1.27
CA LEU A 181 14.43 -17.27 -2.03
C LEU A 181 14.85 -15.86 -1.63
N SER A 182 13.90 -14.96 -1.41
CA SER A 182 14.19 -13.58 -0.99
C SER A 182 14.73 -13.51 0.44
N ALA A 183 14.23 -14.35 1.34
CA ALA A 183 14.80 -14.50 2.69
C ALA A 183 16.27 -14.95 2.63
N LEU A 184 16.59 -15.95 1.80
CA LEU A 184 17.97 -16.40 1.59
C LEU A 184 18.86 -15.29 1.02
N LEU A 185 18.39 -14.61 -0.03
CA LEU A 185 19.13 -13.50 -0.64
C LEU A 185 19.43 -12.40 0.39
N ARG A 186 18.46 -12.07 1.23
CA ARG A 186 18.62 -11.12 2.34
C ARG A 186 19.72 -11.56 3.31
N CYS A 187 19.73 -12.81 3.78
CA CYS A 187 20.79 -13.31 4.68
C CYS A 187 22.20 -13.06 4.13
N PHE A 188 22.42 -13.36 2.85
CA PHE A 188 23.74 -13.17 2.22
C PHE A 188 24.05 -11.71 1.91
N ILE A 189 23.10 -10.94 1.42
CA ILE A 189 23.31 -9.53 1.09
C ILE A 189 23.61 -8.73 2.36
N SER A 190 22.86 -8.96 3.43
CA SER A 190 23.02 -8.26 4.70
C SER A 190 24.32 -8.62 5.43
N SER A 191 24.89 -9.81 5.18
CA SER A 191 26.19 -10.19 5.75
C SER A 191 27.38 -9.44 5.14
N SER A 192 27.17 -8.63 4.09
CA SER A 192 28.21 -7.84 3.44
C SER A 192 27.82 -6.36 3.34
N SER A 193 28.27 -5.57 4.31
CA SER A 193 27.96 -4.13 4.38
C SER A 193 28.34 -3.35 3.12
N ALA A 194 29.46 -3.70 2.47
CA ALA A 194 29.89 -3.08 1.22
C ALA A 194 28.94 -3.37 0.05
N ARG A 195 28.44 -4.62 -0.08
CA ARG A 195 27.51 -5.01 -1.13
C ARG A 195 26.09 -4.49 -0.85
N LEU A 196 25.67 -4.50 0.41
CA LEU A 196 24.41 -3.92 0.84
C LEU A 196 24.31 -2.43 0.45
N LYS A 197 25.36 -1.64 0.70
CA LYS A 197 25.42 -0.21 0.31
C LYS A 197 25.33 0.03 -1.20
N PHE A 198 25.73 -0.95 -2.02
CA PHE A 198 25.61 -0.88 -3.47
C PHE A 198 24.17 -1.18 -3.94
N ILE A 199 23.49 -2.12 -3.28
CA ILE A 199 22.11 -2.53 -3.59
C ILE A 199 21.10 -1.50 -3.10
N ARG A 200 21.31 -0.92 -1.91
CA ARG A 200 20.38 0.00 -1.28
C ARG A 200 21.12 1.14 -0.60
N LYS A 201 20.82 2.35 -1.02
CA LYS A 201 21.46 3.57 -0.52
C LYS A 201 20.68 4.12 0.67
N HIS A 202 21.39 4.82 1.54
CA HIS A 202 20.73 5.63 2.55
C HIS A 202 19.94 6.74 1.89
N TYR A 203 18.82 7.13 2.49
CA TYR A 203 17.91 8.12 1.94
C TYR A 203 17.38 9.05 3.04
N ARG A 204 17.04 10.28 2.66
CA ARG A 204 16.51 11.30 3.57
C ARG A 204 15.02 11.10 3.79
N GLY A 205 14.57 11.30 5.01
CA GLY A 205 13.16 11.18 5.37
C GLY A 205 12.71 9.75 5.63
N ILE A 206 11.43 9.49 5.39
CA ILE A 206 10.74 8.24 5.71
C ILE A 206 10.46 7.44 4.45
N ALA A 207 9.88 8.08 3.43
CA ALA A 207 9.64 7.48 2.13
C ALA A 207 10.95 7.26 1.35
N GLU A 208 11.25 6.02 1.00
CA GLU A 208 12.39 5.67 0.15
C GLU A 208 12.23 6.22 -1.28
N LYS A 209 13.26 6.90 -1.76
CA LYS A 209 13.34 7.32 -3.16
C LYS A 209 13.52 6.13 -4.10
N MET A 210 12.72 6.06 -5.15
CA MET A 210 12.83 5.04 -6.20
C MET A 210 13.88 5.42 -7.25
N TRP A 211 15.06 4.82 -7.19
CA TRP A 211 16.19 5.18 -8.07
C TRP A 211 16.51 4.15 -9.17
N LEU A 212 16.00 2.92 -9.09
CA LEU A 212 16.30 1.84 -10.04
C LEU A 212 15.29 1.80 -11.19
N ARG A 213 15.26 2.87 -12.02
CA ARG A 213 14.29 2.99 -13.13
C ARG A 213 14.32 1.83 -14.13
N SER A 214 15.47 1.15 -14.30
CA SER A 214 15.61 -0.04 -15.16
C SER A 214 14.91 -1.29 -14.60
N CYS A 215 14.57 -1.28 -13.31
CA CYS A 215 13.90 -2.37 -12.59
C CYS A 215 12.41 -2.07 -12.33
N TRP A 216 11.87 -1.01 -12.92
CA TRP A 216 10.49 -0.60 -12.71
C TRP A 216 9.51 -1.48 -13.48
N PHE A 217 8.48 -1.94 -12.77
CA PHE A 217 7.29 -2.56 -13.33
C PHE A 217 6.18 -1.52 -13.37
N THR A 218 5.99 -0.88 -14.52
CA THR A 218 4.96 0.15 -14.68
C THR A 218 3.60 -0.47 -14.98
N HIS A 219 2.57 -0.04 -14.28
CA HIS A 219 1.20 -0.54 -14.43
C HIS A 219 0.16 0.47 -13.93
N ARG A 220 -1.10 0.26 -14.30
CA ARG A 220 -2.27 0.98 -13.80
C ARG A 220 -3.09 0.03 -12.93
N THR A 221 -3.56 0.47 -11.77
CA THR A 221 -4.49 -0.31 -10.93
C THR A 221 -5.53 0.62 -10.34
N ALA A 222 -6.73 0.10 -10.03
CA ALA A 222 -7.79 0.90 -9.40
C ALA A 222 -7.34 1.48 -8.06
N PHE A 223 -6.50 0.74 -7.33
CA PHE A 223 -5.85 1.17 -6.10
C PHE A 223 -5.09 2.51 -6.21
N TYR A 224 -4.45 2.77 -7.36
CA TYR A 224 -3.79 4.06 -7.61
C TYR A 224 -4.79 5.14 -7.99
N ASP A 225 -5.72 4.79 -8.88
CA ASP A 225 -6.67 5.73 -9.47
C ASP A 225 -7.65 6.32 -8.43
N VAL A 226 -8.03 5.56 -7.38
CA VAL A 226 -8.86 6.10 -6.29
C VAL A 226 -8.18 7.23 -5.53
N ASN A 227 -6.88 7.10 -5.24
CA ASN A 227 -6.09 8.15 -4.58
C ASN A 227 -5.93 9.36 -5.51
N PHE A 228 -5.67 9.14 -6.79
CA PHE A 228 -5.48 10.22 -7.76
C PHE A 228 -6.78 10.99 -8.02
N PHE A 229 -7.93 10.32 -8.01
CA PHE A 229 -9.23 10.97 -8.06
C PHE A 229 -9.42 11.91 -6.87
N GLU A 230 -9.15 11.44 -5.64
CA GLU A 230 -9.28 12.24 -4.42
C GLU A 230 -8.38 13.49 -4.46
N HIS A 231 -7.15 13.37 -4.97
CA HIS A 231 -6.23 14.51 -5.11
C HIS A 231 -6.69 15.54 -6.13
N LEU A 232 -7.27 15.11 -7.25
CA LEU A 232 -7.86 16.02 -8.25
C LEU A 232 -9.16 16.65 -7.74
N LEU A 233 -9.96 15.90 -6.99
CA LEU A 233 -11.16 16.41 -6.33
C LEU A 233 -10.81 17.56 -5.38
N ALA A 234 -9.73 17.44 -4.59
CA ALA A 234 -9.27 18.53 -3.73
C ALA A 234 -8.94 19.80 -4.55
N LYS A 235 -8.27 19.68 -5.70
CA LYS A 235 -8.02 20.81 -6.63
C LYS A 235 -9.33 21.44 -7.08
N VAL A 236 -10.31 20.64 -7.52
CA VAL A 236 -11.59 21.16 -8.00
C VAL A 236 -12.36 21.88 -6.89
N LEU A 237 -12.42 21.31 -5.68
CA LEU A 237 -13.21 21.84 -4.58
C LEU A 237 -12.61 23.10 -3.94
N LYS A 238 -11.27 23.17 -3.82
CA LYS A 238 -10.60 24.15 -2.94
C LYS A 238 -9.83 25.25 -3.68
N THR A 239 -9.95 25.31 -5.00
CA THR A 239 -9.37 26.40 -5.79
C THR A 239 -10.42 27.00 -6.71
N GLU A 240 -10.38 28.32 -6.87
CA GLU A 240 -11.08 29.05 -7.93
C GLU A 240 -10.36 28.76 -9.27
N GLY A 241 -10.52 27.55 -9.78
CA GLY A 241 -10.07 27.21 -11.13
C GLY A 241 -10.92 27.93 -12.17
N THR A 242 -10.33 28.27 -13.31
CA THR A 242 -11.12 28.73 -14.46
C THR A 242 -11.97 27.58 -15.01
N ASP A 243 -13.06 27.91 -15.71
CA ASP A 243 -13.88 26.89 -16.40
C ASP A 243 -13.03 26.01 -17.35
N ASP A 244 -12.02 26.60 -17.99
CA ASP A 244 -11.06 25.90 -18.85
C ASP A 244 -10.20 24.87 -18.08
N GLU A 245 -9.81 25.16 -16.83
CA GLU A 245 -9.10 24.20 -15.98
C GLU A 245 -10.03 23.05 -15.59
N LEU A 246 -11.27 23.38 -15.20
CA LEU A 246 -12.26 22.39 -14.82
C LEU A 246 -12.55 21.42 -15.99
N GLN A 247 -12.76 21.94 -17.19
CA GLN A 247 -12.97 21.15 -18.41
C GLN A 247 -11.80 20.22 -18.75
N GLN A 248 -10.57 20.54 -18.31
CA GLN A 248 -9.42 19.65 -18.49
C GLN A 248 -9.34 18.55 -17.43
N ILE A 249 -9.86 18.78 -16.23
CA ILE A 249 -9.77 17.85 -15.10
C ILE A 249 -10.94 16.85 -15.11
N LEU A 250 -12.16 17.29 -15.43
CA LEU A 250 -13.36 16.43 -15.37
C LEU A 250 -13.20 15.12 -16.18
N PRO A 251 -12.72 15.14 -17.44
CA PRO A 251 -12.55 13.89 -18.21
C PRO A 251 -11.51 12.95 -17.60
N ILE A 252 -10.53 13.48 -16.86
CA ILE A 252 -9.56 12.68 -16.13
C ILE A 252 -10.26 11.97 -14.97
N MET A 253 -11.00 12.73 -14.16
CA MET A 253 -11.73 12.20 -13.01
C MET A 253 -12.76 11.13 -13.43
N GLU A 254 -13.53 11.37 -14.48
CA GLU A 254 -14.47 10.39 -15.04
C GLU A 254 -13.75 9.11 -15.48
N ASN A 255 -12.59 9.23 -16.15
CA ASN A 255 -11.82 8.06 -16.58
C ASN A 255 -11.29 7.24 -15.40
N LEU A 256 -10.80 7.90 -14.35
CA LEU A 256 -10.33 7.23 -13.13
C LEU A 256 -11.49 6.49 -12.46
N LEU A 257 -12.64 7.16 -12.29
CA LEU A 257 -13.83 6.60 -11.65
C LEU A 257 -14.43 5.44 -12.47
N GLN A 258 -14.52 5.59 -13.79
CA GLN A 258 -14.94 4.53 -14.71
C GLN A 258 -14.02 3.30 -14.63
N PHE A 259 -12.71 3.51 -14.50
CA PHE A 259 -11.77 2.41 -14.33
C PHE A 259 -11.95 1.70 -12.99
N CYS A 260 -12.18 2.44 -11.91
CA CYS A 260 -12.38 1.89 -10.57
C CYS A 260 -13.74 1.18 -10.45
N GLY A 261 -14.85 1.91 -10.64
CA GLY A 261 -16.21 1.42 -10.35
C GLY A 261 -16.82 0.50 -11.41
N VAL A 262 -16.31 0.53 -12.65
CA VAL A 262 -16.89 -0.25 -13.76
C VAL A 262 -15.91 -1.25 -14.34
N THR A 263 -14.72 -0.80 -14.76
CA THR A 263 -13.75 -1.68 -15.44
C THR A 263 -13.13 -2.70 -14.49
N SER A 264 -12.90 -2.29 -13.24
CA SER A 264 -12.27 -3.12 -12.20
C SER A 264 -13.26 -3.89 -11.34
N ARG A 265 -14.55 -3.89 -11.70
CA ARG A 265 -15.63 -4.52 -10.93
C ARG A 265 -15.70 -6.02 -11.21
N GLU A 266 -15.71 -6.82 -10.14
CA GLU A 266 -16.12 -8.22 -10.14
C GLU A 266 -17.31 -8.44 -9.18
N TRP A 267 -17.97 -9.60 -9.30
CA TRP A 267 -19.10 -9.96 -8.45
C TRP A 267 -18.70 -11.06 -7.47
N LEU A 268 -18.95 -10.83 -6.19
CA LEU A 268 -18.71 -11.77 -5.10
C LEU A 268 -20.00 -12.04 -4.32
N VAL A 269 -19.93 -13.01 -3.40
CA VAL A 269 -20.99 -13.34 -2.46
C VAL A 269 -20.43 -13.36 -1.04
N THR A 270 -21.17 -12.82 -0.08
CA THR A 270 -20.74 -12.85 1.32
C THR A 270 -20.71 -14.27 1.89
N PRO A 271 -19.80 -14.55 2.84
CA PRO A 271 -19.53 -15.92 3.27
C PRO A 271 -20.65 -16.56 4.10
N ASN A 272 -21.46 -15.78 4.83
CA ASN A 272 -22.46 -16.34 5.74
C ASN A 272 -23.88 -16.20 5.19
N LYS A 273 -24.28 -15.00 4.74
CA LYS A 273 -25.64 -14.74 4.25
C LYS A 273 -25.79 -14.86 2.72
N GLY A 274 -24.69 -14.99 1.98
CA GLY A 274 -24.73 -15.14 0.52
C GLY A 274 -25.21 -13.89 -0.22
N ILE A 275 -25.01 -12.70 0.36
CA ILE A 275 -25.37 -11.43 -0.26
C ILE A 275 -24.47 -11.22 -1.48
N LYS A 276 -25.06 -11.13 -2.68
CA LYS A 276 -24.32 -10.80 -3.89
C LYS A 276 -23.96 -9.32 -3.89
N HIS A 277 -22.68 -9.01 -4.07
CA HIS A 277 -22.19 -7.64 -4.07
C HIS A 277 -21.06 -7.45 -5.08
N PRO A 278 -20.87 -6.22 -5.60
CA PRO A 278 -19.71 -5.90 -6.39
C PRO A 278 -18.47 -5.81 -5.49
N ALA A 279 -17.30 -6.01 -6.07
CA ALA A 279 -16.01 -5.78 -5.42
C ALA A 279 -15.01 -5.31 -6.48
N ILE A 280 -14.03 -4.51 -6.06
CA ILE A 280 -13.06 -3.91 -6.98
C ILE A 280 -11.75 -4.69 -6.94
N THR A 281 -11.34 -5.24 -8.08
CA THR A 281 -10.07 -5.96 -8.22
C THR A 281 -8.96 -5.04 -8.72
N CYS A 282 -7.78 -5.16 -8.13
CA CYS A 282 -6.58 -4.47 -8.61
C CYS A 282 -6.13 -4.91 -10.02
N LEU A 283 -6.52 -6.11 -10.47
CA LEU A 283 -6.09 -6.71 -11.73
C LEU A 283 -7.29 -7.22 -12.56
N PRO A 284 -8.11 -6.32 -13.13
CA PRO A 284 -9.22 -6.72 -13.98
C PRO A 284 -8.78 -7.51 -15.21
N ILE A 285 -9.42 -8.67 -15.42
CA ILE A 285 -9.24 -9.50 -16.60
C ILE A 285 -10.29 -9.05 -17.64
N GLY A 286 -9.83 -8.50 -18.76
CA GLY A 286 -10.72 -8.10 -19.87
C GLY A 286 -11.27 -9.28 -20.67
N SER A 287 -12.29 -9.02 -21.49
CA SER A 287 -13.00 -10.01 -22.33
C SER A 287 -12.12 -10.76 -23.36
N GLU A 288 -10.93 -10.24 -23.68
CA GLU A 288 -9.96 -10.89 -24.60
C GLU A 288 -8.71 -11.44 -23.89
N ALA A 289 -8.76 -11.71 -22.58
CA ALA A 289 -7.58 -12.08 -21.78
C ALA A 289 -6.43 -11.04 -21.80
N ILE A 290 -6.75 -9.80 -22.19
CA ILE A 290 -5.90 -8.61 -22.01
C ILE A 290 -6.34 -7.97 -20.70
N TYR A 291 -5.48 -7.99 -19.69
CA TYR A 291 -5.72 -7.23 -18.46
C TYR A 291 -6.00 -5.77 -18.81
N ALA A 292 -7.09 -5.21 -18.25
CA ALA A 292 -7.37 -3.78 -18.41
C ALA A 292 -6.35 -2.90 -17.65
N CYS A 293 -5.57 -3.49 -16.74
CA CYS A 293 -4.57 -2.86 -15.87
C CYS A 293 -3.25 -2.42 -16.55
N ARG A 294 -3.20 -2.35 -17.90
CA ARG A 294 -2.02 -1.89 -18.70
C ARG A 294 -0.69 -2.50 -18.22
N LEU A 295 -0.52 -3.80 -18.43
CA LEU A 295 0.70 -4.55 -18.07
C LEU A 295 1.33 -5.24 -19.30
N SER A 296 2.65 -5.14 -19.47
CA SER A 296 3.35 -5.76 -20.61
C SER A 296 3.27 -7.29 -20.56
N LYS A 297 3.34 -7.97 -21.72
CA LYS A 297 3.34 -9.45 -21.79
C LYS A 297 4.42 -10.08 -20.90
N LYS A 298 5.60 -9.47 -20.87
CA LYS A 298 6.73 -9.91 -20.04
C LYS A 298 6.42 -9.77 -18.55
N ASP A 299 5.92 -8.61 -18.13
CA ASP A 299 5.66 -8.34 -16.72
C ASP A 299 4.48 -9.19 -16.21
N ARG A 300 3.53 -9.53 -17.09
CA ARG A 300 2.47 -10.51 -16.81
C ARG A 300 3.02 -11.89 -16.48
N ALA A 301 3.92 -12.41 -17.32
CA ALA A 301 4.55 -13.70 -17.07
C ALA A 301 5.31 -13.70 -15.73
N ILE A 302 6.06 -12.63 -15.46
CA ILE A 302 6.79 -12.47 -14.20
C ILE A 302 5.84 -12.45 -13.00
N LYS A 303 4.74 -11.68 -13.06
CA LYS A 303 3.74 -11.66 -11.97
C LYS A 303 3.16 -13.06 -11.74
N LYS A 304 2.77 -13.75 -12.81
CA LYS A 304 2.27 -15.12 -12.71
C LYS A 304 3.26 -16.06 -12.02
N ASP A 305 4.52 -16.03 -12.44
CA ASP A 305 5.57 -16.91 -11.88
C ASP A 305 5.86 -16.63 -10.39
N LEU A 306 5.49 -15.45 -9.91
CA LEU A 306 5.58 -15.03 -8.50
C LEU A 306 4.30 -15.32 -7.68
N GLY A 307 3.29 -15.96 -8.27
CA GLY A 307 2.01 -16.24 -7.61
C GLY A 307 1.00 -15.09 -7.65
N PHE A 308 1.22 -14.10 -8.53
CA PHE A 308 0.40 -12.89 -8.66
C PHE A 308 -0.56 -12.92 -9.87
N ASP A 309 -1.05 -14.10 -10.28
CA ASP A 309 -2.08 -14.25 -11.33
C ASP A 309 -3.50 -14.36 -10.74
N ASP A 310 -3.61 -14.89 -9.51
CA ASP A 310 -4.88 -15.11 -8.81
C ASP A 310 -5.02 -14.13 -7.65
N PHE A 311 -5.71 -13.01 -7.87
CA PHE A 311 -6.03 -12.01 -6.84
C PHE A 311 -7.52 -11.97 -6.51
N ALA A 312 -7.79 -11.79 -5.21
CA ALA A 312 -9.10 -11.40 -4.74
C ALA A 312 -9.25 -9.90 -4.90
N SER A 313 -10.48 -9.42 -5.05
CA SER A 313 -10.75 -8.01 -4.78
C SER A 313 -10.41 -7.66 -3.34
N ASP A 314 -9.86 -6.47 -3.16
CA ASP A 314 -9.57 -5.92 -1.84
C ASP A 314 -10.69 -5.00 -1.35
N THR A 315 -10.91 -5.04 -0.04
CA THR A 315 -11.84 -4.19 0.68
C THR A 315 -11.42 -2.72 0.60
N ASP A 316 -10.12 -2.46 0.55
CA ASP A 316 -9.50 -1.14 0.49
C ASP A 316 -9.96 -0.34 -0.73
N THR A 317 -9.58 -0.79 -1.93
CA THR A 317 -9.95 -0.17 -3.20
C THR A 317 -11.46 -0.13 -3.37
N THR A 318 -12.18 -1.14 -2.88
CA THR A 318 -13.64 -1.18 -2.97
C THR A 318 -14.26 -0.04 -2.16
N PHE A 319 -13.95 0.09 -0.87
CA PHE A 319 -14.55 1.12 -0.03
C PHE A 319 -14.09 2.53 -0.37
N PHE A 320 -12.84 2.69 -0.82
CA PHE A 320 -12.38 3.96 -1.35
C PHE A 320 -13.12 4.32 -2.65
N THR A 321 -13.36 3.35 -3.56
CA THR A 321 -14.19 3.57 -4.76
C THR A 321 -15.61 4.04 -4.40
N LEU A 322 -16.23 3.45 -3.37
CA LEU A 322 -17.54 3.88 -2.88
C LEU A 322 -17.52 5.32 -2.36
N SER A 323 -16.46 5.71 -1.65
CA SER A 323 -16.31 7.09 -1.15
C SER A 323 -16.19 8.08 -2.30
N ILE A 324 -15.31 7.85 -3.27
CA ILE A 324 -15.15 8.76 -4.41
C ILE A 324 -16.37 8.79 -5.31
N ALA A 325 -17.13 7.70 -5.44
CA ALA A 325 -18.38 7.66 -6.17
C ALA A 325 -19.42 8.60 -5.53
N LYS A 326 -19.55 8.57 -4.19
CA LYS A 326 -20.44 9.50 -3.47
C LYS A 326 -20.00 10.95 -3.63
N LYS A 327 -18.71 11.23 -3.44
CA LYS A 327 -18.16 12.59 -3.60
C LYS A 327 -18.29 13.11 -5.03
N TRP A 328 -18.21 12.24 -6.03
CA TRP A 328 -18.47 12.59 -7.43
C TRP A 328 -19.92 13.01 -7.64
N LEU A 329 -20.87 12.21 -7.15
CA LEU A 329 -22.29 12.52 -7.24
C LEU A 329 -22.59 13.88 -6.59
N ASP A 330 -22.01 14.15 -5.41
CA ASP A 330 -22.18 15.40 -4.69
C ASP A 330 -21.59 16.58 -5.46
N LEU A 331 -20.36 16.44 -5.99
CA LEU A 331 -19.74 17.49 -6.80
C LEU A 331 -20.58 17.84 -8.03
N VAL A 332 -21.12 16.83 -8.72
CA VAL A 332 -21.92 17.00 -9.93
C VAL A 332 -23.24 17.69 -9.62
N GLU A 333 -23.89 17.33 -8.51
CA GLU A 333 -25.11 17.97 -8.04
C GLU A 333 -24.86 19.41 -7.60
N ASP A 334 -23.88 19.63 -6.72
CA ASP A 334 -23.55 20.94 -6.15
C ASP A 334 -23.15 21.98 -7.20
N ARG A 335 -22.44 21.54 -8.26
CA ARG A 335 -21.96 22.42 -9.33
C ARG A 335 -22.76 22.32 -10.62
N ASN A 336 -23.83 21.52 -10.65
CA ASN A 336 -24.66 21.28 -11.83
C ASN A 336 -23.82 20.97 -13.09
N LEU A 337 -22.89 20.01 -12.97
CA LEU A 337 -21.93 19.67 -14.02
C LEU A 337 -22.56 18.79 -15.10
N GLU A 338 -22.26 19.08 -16.35
CA GLU A 338 -22.58 18.20 -17.48
C GLU A 338 -21.50 17.12 -17.61
N VAL A 339 -21.84 15.89 -17.23
CA VAL A 339 -20.94 14.73 -17.16
C VAL A 339 -21.62 13.47 -17.71
N ASP A 340 -20.89 12.36 -17.85
CA ASP A 340 -21.41 11.09 -18.34
C ASP A 340 -22.55 10.55 -17.44
N ALA A 341 -23.79 10.67 -17.92
CA ALA A 341 -24.98 10.20 -17.22
C ALA A 341 -24.95 8.70 -16.90
N LYS A 342 -24.31 7.88 -17.74
CA LYS A 342 -24.19 6.44 -17.50
C LYS A 342 -23.24 6.17 -16.34
N LEU A 343 -22.15 6.92 -16.22
CA LEU A 343 -21.25 6.80 -15.08
C LEU A 343 -21.94 7.20 -13.78
N LEU A 344 -22.80 8.23 -13.78
CA LEU A 344 -23.61 8.59 -12.62
C LEU A 344 -24.55 7.45 -12.19
N GLU A 345 -25.21 6.80 -13.14
CA GLU A 345 -26.06 5.63 -12.88
C GLU A 345 -25.26 4.46 -12.27
N GLU A 346 -24.08 4.15 -12.83
CA GLU A 346 -23.20 3.12 -12.28
C GLU A 346 -22.73 3.46 -10.85
N CYS A 347 -22.44 4.74 -10.55
CA CYS A 347 -22.10 5.17 -9.20
C CYS A 347 -23.26 4.97 -8.22
N ARG A 348 -24.49 5.35 -8.60
CA ARG A 348 -25.69 5.14 -7.76
C ARG A 348 -25.93 3.65 -7.52
N SER A 349 -25.90 2.85 -8.59
CA SER A 349 -26.06 1.39 -8.49
C SER A 349 -25.00 0.75 -7.59
N LEU A 350 -23.76 1.23 -7.64
CA LEU A 350 -22.68 0.74 -6.78
C LEU A 350 -22.96 1.04 -5.29
N LEU A 351 -23.53 2.20 -4.97
CA LEU A 351 -23.82 2.64 -3.60
C LEU A 351 -25.09 2.02 -3.00
N ASP A 352 -26.02 1.52 -3.83
CA ASP A 352 -27.32 0.97 -3.42
C ASP A 352 -27.27 -0.41 -2.75
N HIS A 353 -26.08 -1.02 -2.65
CA HIS A 353 -25.89 -2.26 -1.91
C HIS A 353 -25.87 -2.03 -0.38
N PRO A 354 -26.25 -3.03 0.44
CA PRO A 354 -26.25 -2.92 1.90
C PRO A 354 -24.82 -3.07 2.47
N TRP A 355 -23.96 -2.10 2.17
CA TRP A 355 -22.51 -2.20 2.38
C TRP A 355 -22.08 -2.44 3.83
N ILE A 356 -22.83 -1.92 4.80
CA ILE A 356 -22.52 -2.17 6.22
C ILE A 356 -22.85 -3.61 6.61
N GLU A 357 -23.94 -4.18 6.07
CA GLU A 357 -24.26 -5.58 6.29
C GLU A 357 -23.23 -6.50 5.61
N ILE A 358 -22.82 -6.15 4.38
CA ILE A 358 -21.79 -6.84 3.63
C ILE A 358 -20.48 -6.86 4.42
N ILE A 359 -19.98 -5.69 4.86
CA ILE A 359 -18.67 -5.60 5.52
C ILE A 359 -18.67 -6.19 6.92
N ASN A 360 -19.82 -6.16 7.61
CA ASN A 360 -19.98 -6.83 8.89
C ASN A 360 -19.71 -8.34 8.77
N GLU A 361 -20.02 -8.99 7.64
CA GLU A 361 -19.72 -10.42 7.46
C GLU A 361 -18.23 -10.74 7.39
N TYR A 362 -17.37 -9.75 7.12
CA TYR A 362 -15.91 -9.88 7.07
C TYR A 362 -15.20 -9.32 8.32
N GLN A 363 -15.93 -8.67 9.23
CA GLN A 363 -15.35 -8.01 10.40
C GLN A 363 -14.95 -9.01 11.50
N ILE A 364 -13.76 -8.84 12.07
CA ILE A 364 -13.30 -9.66 13.19
C ILE A 364 -14.13 -9.35 14.43
N GLY A 365 -14.70 -10.41 15.02
CA GLY A 365 -15.60 -10.32 16.17
C GLY A 365 -17.09 -10.25 15.81
N SER A 366 -17.46 -10.30 14.53
CA SER A 366 -18.86 -10.43 14.09
C SER A 366 -19.31 -11.88 13.85
N GLY A 367 -18.40 -12.85 13.99
CA GLY A 367 -18.61 -14.24 13.61
C GLY A 367 -17.91 -14.65 12.31
N TYR A 368 -17.11 -13.77 11.71
CA TYR A 368 -16.31 -14.08 10.52
C TYR A 368 -15.25 -15.17 10.78
N THR A 369 -15.37 -16.30 10.07
CA THR A 369 -14.47 -17.45 10.21
C THR A 369 -13.92 -17.97 8.88
N SER A 370 -14.42 -17.49 7.74
CA SER A 370 -14.17 -18.15 6.45
C SER A 370 -12.81 -17.83 5.81
N ASN A 371 -12.26 -16.62 6.02
CA ASN A 371 -10.92 -16.22 5.58
C ASN A 371 -10.29 -15.19 6.53
N PRO A 372 -10.08 -15.53 7.82
CA PRO A 372 -9.46 -14.64 8.80
C PRO A 372 -8.00 -14.31 8.44
N PRO A 373 -7.34 -13.36 9.12
CA PRO A 373 -5.92 -13.07 8.92
C PRO A 373 -5.05 -14.33 9.07
N THR A 374 -4.50 -14.82 7.95
CA THR A 374 -3.60 -15.96 7.89
C THR A 374 -2.14 -15.55 8.08
N ILE A 375 -1.81 -14.30 7.77
CA ILE A 375 -0.52 -13.66 8.04
C ILE A 375 -0.70 -12.68 9.19
N GLN A 376 0.18 -12.74 10.18
CA GLN A 376 0.07 -12.09 11.48
C GLN A 376 1.29 -11.23 11.83
N ILE A 377 2.13 -10.91 10.85
CA ILE A 377 3.30 -10.01 10.98
C ILE A 377 2.93 -8.61 11.49
N THR A 378 1.67 -8.19 11.33
CA THR A 378 1.18 -6.90 11.84
C THR A 378 0.72 -6.97 13.31
N LYS A 379 0.96 -8.07 14.02
CA LYS A 379 0.81 -8.15 15.49
C LYS A 379 1.96 -7.38 16.14
N PRO A 380 1.73 -6.11 16.47
CA PRO A 380 1.12 -5.83 17.77
C PRO A 380 -0.31 -5.31 17.69
N LEU A 381 -0.87 -5.13 16.50
CA LEU A 381 -2.24 -4.65 16.35
C LEU A 381 -3.23 -5.61 17.02
N ASN A 382 -4.16 -5.04 17.79
CA ASN A 382 -5.34 -5.76 18.22
C ASN A 382 -6.32 -5.81 17.05
N TYR A 383 -6.52 -6.98 16.47
CA TYR A 383 -7.37 -7.15 15.28
C TYR A 383 -8.88 -7.08 15.58
N GLN A 384 -9.30 -7.02 16.84
CA GLN A 384 -10.72 -6.95 17.18
C GLN A 384 -11.39 -5.73 16.50
N GLY A 385 -12.46 -5.96 15.76
CA GLY A 385 -13.18 -4.92 15.02
C GLY A 385 -12.59 -4.55 13.65
N ALA A 386 -11.39 -5.04 13.33
CA ALA A 386 -10.77 -4.85 12.01
C ALA A 386 -11.40 -5.74 10.95
N ILE A 387 -11.28 -5.34 9.69
CA ILE A 387 -11.64 -6.11 8.51
C ILE A 387 -10.34 -6.48 7.79
N PRO A 388 -10.19 -7.70 7.27
CA PRO A 388 -9.03 -8.06 6.46
C PRO A 388 -9.05 -7.45 5.05
N ILE A 389 -7.86 -7.39 4.42
CA ILE A 389 -7.70 -6.76 3.10
C ILE A 389 -8.53 -7.45 2.02
N TRP A 390 -8.54 -8.78 1.98
CA TRP A 390 -9.12 -9.51 0.86
C TRP A 390 -10.53 -10.00 1.20
N PHE A 391 -11.47 -9.79 0.28
CA PHE A 391 -12.76 -10.49 0.32
C PHE A 391 -12.55 -12.01 0.20
N ASP A 392 -13.48 -12.80 0.73
CA ASP A 392 -13.46 -14.26 0.59
C ASP A 392 -13.79 -14.63 -0.86
N LYS A 393 -12.78 -15.08 -1.61
CA LYS A 393 -12.92 -15.52 -3.01
C LYS A 393 -12.29 -16.91 -3.17
N PRO A 394 -13.05 -17.92 -3.61
CA PRO A 394 -12.49 -19.23 -3.91
C PRO A 394 -11.76 -19.22 -5.26
N PHE A 395 -10.59 -19.85 -5.30
CA PHE A 395 -9.79 -20.06 -6.51
C PHE A 395 -9.68 -21.55 -6.81
N PRO A 396 -10.50 -22.09 -7.74
CA PRO A 396 -10.38 -23.46 -8.21
C PRO A 396 -9.05 -23.65 -8.94
N LYS A 397 -8.33 -24.73 -8.61
CA LYS A 397 -7.06 -25.11 -9.23
C LYS A 397 -7.26 -26.28 -10.20
N PRO A 398 -6.36 -26.47 -11.20
CA PRO A 398 -6.48 -27.57 -12.16
C PRO A 398 -6.52 -28.97 -11.55
N ASP A 399 -5.98 -29.12 -10.33
CA ASP A 399 -5.99 -30.37 -9.55
C ASP A 399 -7.31 -30.62 -8.78
N GLY A 400 -8.31 -29.74 -8.93
CA GLY A 400 -9.60 -29.80 -8.24
C GLY A 400 -9.58 -29.20 -6.83
N SER A 401 -8.43 -28.76 -6.32
CA SER A 401 -8.36 -28.06 -5.03
C SER A 401 -8.90 -26.64 -5.14
N VAL A 402 -9.42 -26.10 -4.02
CA VAL A 402 -9.88 -24.71 -3.92
C VAL A 402 -9.00 -24.00 -2.91
N VAL A 403 -8.33 -22.93 -3.35
CA VAL A 403 -7.52 -22.07 -2.48
C VAL A 403 -8.31 -20.80 -2.21
N LYS A 404 -8.42 -20.35 -0.95
CA LYS A 404 -9.11 -19.10 -0.59
C LYS A 404 -8.17 -17.97 -0.20
N ASN A 405 -6.93 -18.31 0.14
CA ASN A 405 -5.91 -17.41 0.66
C ASN A 405 -4.63 -17.46 -0.21
N VAL A 406 -4.78 -17.36 -1.54
CA VAL A 406 -3.67 -17.50 -2.51
C VAL A 406 -2.45 -16.65 -2.11
N VAL A 407 -2.70 -15.41 -1.70
CA VAL A 407 -1.69 -14.43 -1.30
C VAL A 407 -1.59 -14.22 0.22
N GLY A 408 -2.34 -15.01 1.00
CA GLY A 408 -2.59 -14.78 2.43
C GLY A 408 -3.55 -13.62 2.70
N ASN A 409 -4.13 -13.59 3.91
CA ASN A 409 -4.96 -12.48 4.38
C ASN A 409 -4.35 -11.83 5.62
N GLU A 410 -4.50 -10.52 5.77
CA GLU A 410 -3.88 -9.76 6.85
C GLU A 410 -4.66 -8.49 7.17
N ILE A 411 -4.35 -7.87 8.31
CA ILE A 411 -4.90 -6.58 8.72
C ILE A 411 -3.92 -5.47 8.38
N CYS A 412 -4.45 -4.40 7.78
CA CYS A 412 -3.75 -3.16 7.54
C CYS A 412 -4.61 -1.99 8.04
N PRO A 413 -4.09 -1.14 8.96
CA PRO A 413 -4.87 -0.04 9.51
C PRO A 413 -5.32 0.98 8.46
N GLY A 414 -4.50 1.23 7.43
CA GLY A 414 -4.80 2.18 6.35
C GLY A 414 -6.14 1.89 5.68
N HIS A 415 -6.33 0.68 5.15
CA HIS A 415 -7.58 0.33 4.46
C HIS A 415 -8.81 0.37 5.38
N ASN A 416 -8.66 0.02 6.66
CA ASN A 416 -9.78 0.06 7.60
C ASN A 416 -10.25 1.51 7.79
N MET A 417 -9.34 2.48 7.65
CA MET A 417 -9.64 3.90 7.71
C MET A 417 -10.45 4.33 6.47
N ASP A 418 -10.14 3.81 5.28
CA ASP A 418 -10.94 4.03 4.08
C ASP A 418 -12.36 3.44 4.20
N ILE A 419 -12.49 2.28 4.85
CA ILE A 419 -13.81 1.70 5.15
C ILE A 419 -14.60 2.63 6.08
N LEU A 420 -13.98 3.12 7.16
CA LEU A 420 -14.63 4.03 8.11
C LEU A 420 -15.03 5.35 7.46
N GLU A 421 -14.15 5.95 6.66
CA GLU A 421 -14.43 7.19 5.92
C GLU A 421 -15.60 7.02 4.95
N SER A 422 -15.59 5.94 4.16
CA SER A 422 -16.63 5.63 3.19
C SER A 422 -18.00 5.44 3.86
N ILE A 423 -18.04 4.78 5.03
CA ILE A 423 -19.24 4.65 5.85
C ILE A 423 -19.76 6.01 6.33
N ILE A 424 -18.87 6.90 6.78
CA ILE A 424 -19.25 8.24 7.27
C ILE A 424 -19.81 9.10 6.13
N VAL A 425 -19.16 9.08 4.98
CA VAL A 425 -19.58 9.81 3.76
C VAL A 425 -20.95 9.31 3.28
N ASN A 426 -21.22 8.01 3.38
CA ASN A 426 -22.48 7.38 2.94
C ASN A 426 -23.49 7.12 4.08
N ARG A 427 -23.27 7.70 5.27
CA ARG A 427 -23.98 7.32 6.51
C ARG A 427 -25.51 7.31 6.43
N LYS A 428 -26.08 8.24 5.65
CA LYS A 428 -27.54 8.37 5.48
C LYS A 428 -28.09 7.26 4.60
N GLN A 429 -27.48 7.03 3.44
CA GLN A 429 -27.91 5.98 2.50
C GLN A 429 -27.76 4.59 3.12
N TRP A 430 -26.72 4.37 3.92
CA TRP A 430 -26.44 3.06 4.53
C TRP A 430 -27.02 2.88 5.94
N ASN A 431 -27.78 3.86 6.45
CA ASN A 431 -28.32 3.84 7.82
C ASN A 431 -27.24 3.52 8.88
N ALA A 432 -26.05 4.10 8.71
CA ALA A 432 -24.85 3.71 9.46
C ALA A 432 -24.96 3.94 10.97
N LEU A 433 -25.79 4.90 11.38
CA LEU A 433 -25.92 5.35 12.75
C LEU A 433 -27.12 4.71 13.48
N GLN A 434 -27.61 3.57 12.98
CA GLN A 434 -28.82 2.93 13.49
C GLN A 434 -28.63 1.42 13.71
N GLY A 435 -29.34 0.86 14.68
CA GLY A 435 -29.49 -0.59 14.88
C GLY A 435 -28.17 -1.37 14.92
N GLU A 436 -28.12 -2.51 14.21
CA GLU A 436 -26.93 -3.35 14.10
C GLU A 436 -25.81 -2.70 13.28
N ASN A 437 -26.14 -1.83 12.32
CA ASN A 437 -25.14 -1.11 11.53
C ASN A 437 -24.25 -0.25 12.44
N LEU A 438 -24.83 0.47 13.39
CA LEU A 438 -24.07 1.26 14.36
C LEU A 438 -23.08 0.43 15.18
N LYS A 439 -23.42 -0.82 15.53
CA LYS A 439 -22.50 -1.72 16.25
C LYS A 439 -21.29 -2.08 15.40
N THR A 440 -21.49 -2.35 14.11
CA THR A 440 -20.41 -2.60 13.14
C THR A 440 -19.47 -1.41 13.05
N VAL A 441 -20.02 -0.20 12.89
CA VAL A 441 -19.23 1.04 12.77
C VAL A 441 -18.44 1.31 14.06
N ARG A 442 -19.07 1.15 15.23
CA ARG A 442 -18.39 1.36 16.52
C ARG A 442 -17.25 0.38 16.78
N ARG A 443 -17.40 -0.90 16.41
CA ARG A 443 -16.28 -1.87 16.49
C ARG A 443 -15.11 -1.48 15.59
N LEU A 444 -15.37 -0.94 14.40
CA LEU A 444 -14.33 -0.44 13.50
C LEU A 444 -13.63 0.80 14.08
N LEU A 445 -14.40 1.72 14.69
CA LEU A 445 -13.83 2.86 15.39
C LEU A 445 -12.98 2.44 16.61
N ASP A 446 -13.43 1.44 17.37
CA ASP A 446 -12.66 0.88 18.49
C ASP A 446 -11.30 0.33 18.03
N PHE A 447 -11.24 -0.37 16.88
CA PHE A 447 -9.99 -0.83 16.29
C PHE A 447 -9.01 0.31 16.04
N HIS A 448 -9.47 1.40 15.41
CA HIS A 448 -8.61 2.56 15.15
C HIS A 448 -8.18 3.25 16.44
N TYR A 449 -9.10 3.48 17.36
CA TYR A 449 -8.81 4.10 18.65
C TYR A 449 -7.75 3.33 19.41
N GLU A 450 -7.88 2.01 19.52
CA GLU A 450 -6.90 1.15 20.19
C GLU A 450 -5.54 1.15 19.48
N THR A 451 -5.53 1.20 18.15
CA THR A 451 -4.29 1.31 17.36
C THR A 451 -3.53 2.61 17.63
N TYR A 452 -4.24 3.74 17.78
CA TYR A 452 -3.64 5.03 18.13
C TYR A 452 -3.24 5.09 19.61
N ARG A 453 -4.16 4.73 20.52
CA ARG A 453 -3.97 4.78 21.98
C ARG A 453 -2.80 3.92 22.46
N SER A 454 -2.59 2.76 21.85
CA SER A 454 -1.47 1.86 22.18
C SER A 454 -0.12 2.35 21.64
N GLY A 455 -0.09 3.31 20.73
CA GLY A 455 1.11 3.74 20.02
C GLY A 455 1.54 2.79 18.88
N ASN A 456 0.79 1.69 18.64
CA ASN A 456 1.10 0.73 17.58
C ASN A 456 1.09 1.36 16.19
N PHE A 457 0.33 2.45 15.99
CA PHE A 457 0.31 3.19 14.74
C PHE A 457 1.66 3.79 14.30
N LYS A 458 2.64 3.92 15.21
CA LYS A 458 4.00 4.38 14.89
C LYS A 458 4.93 3.24 14.46
N GLN A 459 4.56 1.99 14.76
CA GLN A 459 5.43 0.85 14.53
C GLN A 459 5.40 0.43 13.06
N GLU A 460 6.52 0.57 12.35
CA GLU A 460 6.60 0.18 10.94
C GLU A 460 6.20 -1.27 10.66
N SER A 461 6.46 -2.20 11.59
CA SER A 461 6.06 -3.61 11.46
C SER A 461 4.54 -3.81 11.41
N ALA A 462 3.77 -2.88 11.98
CA ALA A 462 2.30 -2.87 11.89
C ALA A 462 1.79 -2.46 10.49
N PHE A 463 2.67 -1.98 9.59
CA PHE A 463 2.30 -1.48 8.27
C PHE A 463 3.09 -2.15 7.14
N GLN A 464 2.37 -3.00 6.41
CA GLN A 464 2.92 -3.81 5.31
C GLN A 464 2.48 -3.30 3.94
N TYR A 465 1.41 -2.49 3.90
CA TYR A 465 0.91 -1.85 2.68
C TYR A 465 1.20 -0.36 2.64
N TYR A 466 1.06 0.32 3.77
CA TYR A 466 1.22 1.76 3.83
C TYR A 466 2.44 2.15 4.66
N LEU A 467 2.78 3.43 4.58
CA LEU A 467 3.64 4.07 5.57
C LEU A 467 2.78 4.55 6.76
N PRO A 468 3.30 4.55 8.00
CA PRO A 468 2.59 5.13 9.16
C PRO A 468 2.05 6.54 8.89
N GLU A 469 2.77 7.35 8.12
CA GLU A 469 2.42 8.72 7.76
C GLU A 469 1.16 8.79 6.88
N ILE A 470 0.95 7.79 6.02
CA ILE A 470 -0.28 7.70 5.21
C ILE A 470 -1.47 7.38 6.10
N TYR A 471 -1.30 6.53 7.10
CA TYR A 471 -2.37 6.23 8.04
C TYR A 471 -2.77 7.46 8.87
N VAL A 472 -1.81 8.31 9.21
CA VAL A 472 -2.06 9.62 9.85
C VAL A 472 -2.77 10.59 8.89
N PHE A 473 -2.37 10.64 7.62
CA PHE A 473 -3.11 11.37 6.59
C PHE A 473 -4.56 10.87 6.44
N TYR A 474 -4.78 9.55 6.44
CA TYR A 474 -6.13 8.96 6.36
C TYR A 474 -6.98 9.24 7.60
N ALA A 475 -6.37 9.31 8.80
CA ALA A 475 -7.09 9.82 9.98
C ALA A 475 -7.57 11.26 9.77
N GLY A 476 -6.77 12.09 9.10
CA GLY A 476 -7.18 13.41 8.64
C GLY A 476 -8.41 13.37 7.73
N ARG A 477 -8.45 12.48 6.73
CA ARG A 477 -9.61 12.29 5.85
C ARG A 477 -10.87 11.87 6.61
N VAL A 478 -10.75 10.92 7.55
CA VAL A 478 -11.87 10.53 8.42
C VAL A 478 -12.33 11.69 9.29
N TYR A 479 -11.41 12.47 9.84
CA TYR A 479 -11.77 13.65 10.63
C TYR A 479 -12.50 14.70 9.79
N ASP A 480 -12.04 14.96 8.57
CA ASP A 480 -12.72 15.88 7.63
C ASP A 480 -14.14 15.40 7.31
N ALA A 481 -14.32 14.11 7.04
CA ALA A 481 -15.64 13.50 6.87
C ALA A 481 -16.49 13.57 8.15
N TYR A 482 -15.86 13.41 9.33
CA TYR A 482 -16.51 13.49 10.63
C TYR A 482 -17.07 14.90 10.93
N LEU A 483 -16.41 15.94 10.45
CA LEU A 483 -16.89 17.31 10.59
C LEU A 483 -18.20 17.57 9.83
N THR A 484 -18.56 16.73 8.86
CA THR A 484 -19.83 16.83 8.12
C THR A 484 -21.04 16.28 8.89
N LEU A 485 -20.82 15.63 10.06
CA LEU A 485 -21.91 15.16 10.92
C LEU A 485 -22.51 16.32 11.72
N SER A 486 -23.82 16.27 11.92
CA SER A 486 -24.46 17.08 12.97
C SER A 486 -24.01 16.64 14.37
N GLU A 487 -24.12 17.52 15.37
CA GLU A 487 -23.78 17.19 16.75
C GLU A 487 -24.55 15.96 17.29
N ALA A 488 -25.80 15.78 16.88
CA ALA A 488 -26.58 14.59 17.23
C ALA A 488 -25.99 13.32 16.61
N GLU A 489 -25.61 13.37 15.34
CA GLU A 489 -24.95 12.24 14.65
C GLU A 489 -23.59 11.92 15.29
N LYS A 490 -22.81 12.94 15.69
CA LYS A 490 -21.54 12.77 16.41
C LYS A 490 -21.72 12.05 17.73
N MET A 491 -22.70 12.46 18.54
CA MET A 491 -23.03 11.81 19.82
C MET A 491 -23.52 10.38 19.66
N ILE A 492 -24.20 10.07 18.56
CA ILE A 492 -24.60 8.68 18.23
C ILE A 492 -23.39 7.86 17.81
N LEU A 493 -22.53 8.37 16.92
CA LEU A 493 -21.38 7.63 16.43
C LEU A 493 -20.37 7.36 17.55
N ASP A 494 -19.94 8.42 18.22
CA ASP A 494 -18.79 8.44 19.13
C ASP A 494 -19.07 9.24 20.42
N PRO A 495 -19.90 8.71 21.33
CA PRO A 495 -20.27 9.40 22.57
C PRO A 495 -19.08 9.64 23.53
N SER A 496 -17.95 8.98 23.30
CA SER A 496 -16.74 9.05 24.14
C SER A 496 -15.62 9.92 23.56
N GLY A 497 -15.81 10.51 22.37
CA GLY A 497 -14.81 11.38 21.75
C GLY A 497 -13.52 10.66 21.32
N ARG A 498 -13.60 9.39 20.88
CA ARG A 498 -12.46 8.63 20.34
C ARG A 498 -11.87 9.26 19.09
N ILE A 499 -12.69 9.82 18.19
CA ILE A 499 -12.22 10.46 16.95
C ILE A 499 -11.37 11.69 17.28
N ASP A 500 -11.78 12.51 18.25
CA ASP A 500 -10.95 13.64 18.69
C ASP A 500 -9.69 13.16 19.39
N ALA A 501 -9.75 12.10 20.20
CA ALA A 501 -8.55 11.49 20.79
C ALA A 501 -7.56 10.98 19.72
N ILE A 502 -8.04 10.33 18.66
CA ILE A 502 -7.23 9.95 17.49
C ILE A 502 -6.59 11.20 16.86
N ARG A 503 -7.38 12.26 16.64
CA ARG A 503 -6.88 13.54 16.11
C ARG A 503 -5.74 14.09 16.94
N GLN A 504 -5.88 14.17 18.27
CA GLN A 504 -4.84 14.70 19.15
C GLN A 504 -3.55 13.87 19.09
N ILE A 505 -3.66 12.54 19.10
CA ILE A 505 -2.50 11.64 19.00
C ILE A 505 -1.81 11.81 17.63
N ALA A 506 -2.58 11.93 16.56
CA ALA A 506 -2.08 12.12 15.20
C ALA A 506 -1.37 13.48 15.04
N LEU A 507 -1.93 14.56 15.58
CA LEU A 507 -1.30 15.88 15.59
C LEU A 507 0.03 15.88 16.37
N ALA A 508 0.06 15.21 17.53
CA ALA A 508 1.29 15.04 18.30
C ALA A 508 2.35 14.28 17.50
N TYR A 509 1.98 13.22 16.77
CA TYR A 509 2.90 12.52 15.87
C TYR A 509 3.45 13.42 14.77
N CYS A 510 2.59 14.21 14.12
CA CYS A 510 3.04 15.16 13.09
C CYS A 510 4.08 16.14 13.63
N LYS A 511 3.87 16.65 14.86
CA LYS A 511 4.78 17.58 15.52
C LYS A 511 6.07 16.91 15.96
N ASP A 512 5.97 15.90 16.82
CA ASP A 512 7.09 15.38 17.62
C ASP A 512 7.90 14.31 16.87
N ASP A 513 7.27 13.57 15.96
CA ASP A 513 7.90 12.46 15.25
C ASP A 513 8.13 12.77 13.78
N LEU A 514 7.24 13.48 13.09
CA LEU A 514 7.34 13.72 11.64
C LEU A 514 8.12 15.00 11.32
N ILE A 515 7.62 16.17 11.69
CA ILE A 515 8.20 17.47 11.29
C ILE A 515 9.45 17.83 12.09
N ALA A 516 9.59 17.32 13.33
CA ALA A 516 10.77 17.54 14.16
C ALA A 516 12.09 17.00 13.56
N TYR A 517 12.04 16.21 12.48
CA TYR A 517 13.24 15.71 11.81
C TYR A 517 13.15 15.89 10.29
N THR A 518 14.27 15.66 9.61
CA THR A 518 14.38 15.71 8.14
C THR A 518 13.26 14.95 7.42
N LEU A 519 12.65 15.63 6.44
CA LEU A 519 11.62 15.16 5.53
C LEU A 519 12.13 15.24 4.09
N ASN A 520 11.59 14.41 3.20
CA ASN A 520 11.61 14.65 1.76
C ASN A 520 10.28 15.29 1.29
N ALA A 521 10.16 15.62 0.00
CA ALA A 521 8.98 16.29 -0.54
C ALA A 521 7.67 15.49 -0.34
N PHE A 522 7.74 14.16 -0.44
CA PHE A 522 6.59 13.29 -0.25
C PHE A 522 6.18 13.21 1.24
N ASP A 523 7.14 13.01 2.15
CA ASP A 523 6.86 13.01 3.59
C ASP A 523 6.26 14.35 4.04
N ALA A 524 6.79 15.46 3.51
CA ALA A 524 6.28 16.80 3.78
C ALA A 524 4.87 17.01 3.23
N ALA A 525 4.54 16.47 2.05
CA ALA A 525 3.18 16.51 1.52
C ALA A 525 2.20 15.78 2.45
N LEU A 526 2.54 14.59 2.94
CA LEU A 526 1.70 13.87 3.91
C LEU A 526 1.55 14.63 5.23
N ALA A 527 2.64 15.21 5.75
CA ALA A 527 2.60 16.02 6.96
C ALA A 527 1.65 17.23 6.82
N VAL A 528 1.76 17.96 5.71
CA VAL A 528 0.89 19.10 5.40
C VAL A 528 -0.56 18.65 5.27
N SER A 529 -0.84 17.61 4.49
CA SER A 529 -2.20 17.08 4.33
C SER A 529 -2.80 16.65 5.67
N ALA A 530 -2.04 15.94 6.51
CA ALA A 530 -2.49 15.54 7.83
C ALA A 530 -2.80 16.73 8.74
N LEU A 531 -1.88 17.68 8.88
CA LEU A 531 -2.08 18.87 9.73
C LEU A 531 -3.31 19.69 9.32
N VAL A 532 -3.49 19.90 8.02
CA VAL A 532 -4.64 20.67 7.50
C VAL A 532 -5.95 19.93 7.72
N LEU A 533 -6.01 18.64 7.35
CA LEU A 533 -7.25 17.87 7.47
C LEU A 533 -7.63 17.63 8.93
N LEU A 534 -6.66 17.45 9.83
CA LEU A 534 -6.87 17.34 11.27
C LEU A 534 -7.20 18.69 11.95
N ARG A 535 -7.28 19.80 11.20
CA ARG A 535 -7.53 21.15 11.74
C ARG A 535 -6.55 21.52 12.85
N HIS A 536 -5.26 21.48 12.54
CA HIS A 536 -4.20 21.96 13.44
C HIS A 536 -4.37 23.46 13.70
N GLU A 537 -4.54 23.85 14.96
CA GLU A 537 -5.04 25.17 15.34
C GLU A 537 -4.02 26.30 15.10
N SER A 538 -2.74 26.08 15.44
CA SER A 538 -1.71 27.11 15.30
C SER A 538 -1.21 27.18 13.85
N ARG A 539 -1.31 28.36 13.23
CA ARG A 539 -0.78 28.59 11.88
C ARG A 539 0.64 29.18 11.89
N ASP A 540 1.11 29.62 13.06
CA ASP A 540 2.33 30.41 13.29
C ASP A 540 3.42 29.67 14.10
N ASP A 541 3.13 28.47 14.60
CA ASP A 541 4.07 27.64 15.37
C ASP A 541 5.25 27.07 14.56
N GLY A 542 5.25 27.29 13.24
CA GLY A 542 6.30 26.88 12.32
C GLY A 542 6.16 25.47 11.76
N LEU A 543 5.18 24.66 12.19
CA LEU A 543 5.02 23.29 11.68
C LEU A 543 4.66 23.27 10.19
N LEU A 544 3.58 23.97 9.82
CA LEU A 544 3.15 24.07 8.43
C LEU A 544 4.21 24.77 7.56
N ALA A 545 4.80 25.86 8.06
CA ALA A 545 5.86 26.59 7.36
C ALA A 545 7.07 25.69 7.06
N THR A 546 7.50 24.87 8.02
CA THR A 546 8.62 23.93 7.83
C THR A 546 8.33 22.92 6.73
N ALA A 547 7.17 22.25 6.77
CA ALA A 547 6.83 21.23 5.79
C ALA A 547 6.59 21.84 4.40
N LEU A 548 5.89 22.97 4.29
CA LEU A 548 5.70 23.68 3.02
C LEU A 548 7.03 24.17 2.43
N LYS A 549 7.96 24.63 3.28
CA LYS A 549 9.30 25.02 2.85
C LYS A 549 10.05 23.84 2.21
N VAL A 550 9.98 22.64 2.80
CA VAL A 550 10.58 21.43 2.21
C VAL A 550 10.03 21.16 0.81
N ILE A 551 8.71 21.30 0.63
CA ILE A 551 8.06 21.13 -0.69
C ILE A 551 8.55 22.18 -1.68
N THR A 552 8.55 23.46 -1.30
CA THR A 552 8.96 24.54 -2.20
C THR A 552 10.44 24.46 -2.58
N ASP A 553 11.31 24.09 -1.64
CA ASP A 553 12.75 23.95 -1.88
C ASP A 553 13.07 22.74 -2.78
N ALA A 554 12.23 21.70 -2.73
CA ALA A 554 12.38 20.50 -3.57
C ALA A 554 11.82 20.68 -4.99
N LEU A 555 11.11 21.77 -5.28
CA LEU A 555 10.51 21.98 -6.59
C LEU A 555 11.57 22.01 -7.70
N GLY A 556 11.49 21.07 -8.64
CA GLY A 556 12.43 20.91 -9.75
C GLY A 556 13.47 19.79 -9.54
N GLU A 557 13.40 19.01 -8.46
CA GLU A 557 14.30 17.87 -8.24
C GLU A 557 14.05 16.69 -9.21
N GLY A 558 12.86 16.63 -9.81
CA GLY A 558 12.44 15.54 -10.69
C GLY A 558 13.19 15.49 -12.02
N VAL A 559 13.20 14.30 -12.63
CA VAL A 559 13.93 14.05 -13.89
C VAL A 559 12.99 14.21 -15.08
N LYS A 560 13.49 14.52 -16.28
CA LYS A 560 12.67 14.67 -17.52
C LYS A 560 11.52 15.70 -17.36
N GLY A 561 11.77 16.75 -16.59
CA GLY A 561 10.81 17.84 -16.36
C GLY A 561 9.65 17.47 -15.44
N HIS A 562 9.73 16.37 -14.68
CA HIS A 562 8.86 16.18 -13.53
C HIS A 562 9.25 17.16 -12.40
N PRO A 563 8.30 17.72 -11.63
CA PRO A 563 8.63 18.63 -10.53
C PRO A 563 9.35 17.94 -9.36
N PHE A 564 9.01 16.68 -9.08
CA PHE A 564 9.53 15.93 -7.93
C PHE A 564 10.10 14.57 -8.33
N LEU A 565 10.95 14.01 -7.46
CA LEU A 565 11.46 12.65 -7.60
C LEU A 565 10.38 11.62 -7.22
N PRO A 566 10.49 10.38 -7.71
CA PRO A 566 9.58 9.31 -7.33
C PRO A 566 9.90 8.80 -5.91
N TYR A 567 8.95 8.92 -4.99
CA TYR A 567 9.05 8.36 -3.63
C TYR A 567 8.11 7.17 -3.44
N GLU A 568 8.46 6.27 -2.52
CA GLU A 568 7.58 5.21 -2.08
C GLU A 568 6.36 5.81 -1.36
N TRP A 569 5.17 5.47 -1.83
CA TRP A 569 3.94 5.77 -1.09
C TRP A 569 3.23 4.49 -0.65
N ASN A 570 3.53 3.36 -1.27
CA ASN A 570 2.96 2.09 -0.88
C ASN A 570 4.06 1.02 -0.83
N LYS A 571 3.97 0.19 0.20
CA LYS A 571 4.75 -1.04 0.35
C LYS A 571 3.88 -2.18 -0.16
N MET A 572 4.45 -3.13 -0.84
CA MET A 572 3.75 -4.32 -1.26
C MET A 572 4.51 -5.55 -0.80
N ARG A 573 3.78 -6.42 -0.10
CA ARG A 573 4.04 -7.85 0.05
C ARG A 573 5.29 -8.24 0.85
N HIS A 574 5.31 -9.51 1.23
CA HIS A 574 6.29 -10.18 2.06
C HIS A 574 7.10 -11.17 1.23
N PRO A 575 8.25 -11.64 1.71
CA PRO A 575 9.29 -10.93 2.44
C PRO A 575 10.11 -9.99 1.53
N CYS A 576 9.75 -9.93 0.24
CA CYS A 576 10.25 -8.96 -0.72
C CYS A 576 9.67 -7.59 -0.39
N ARG A 577 10.48 -6.62 0.08
CA ARG A 577 10.03 -5.23 0.12
C ARG A 577 9.83 -4.74 -1.30
N ILE A 578 8.59 -4.64 -1.77
CA ILE A 578 8.25 -3.99 -3.04
C ILE A 578 7.80 -2.57 -2.70
N ILE A 579 8.46 -1.58 -3.29
CA ILE A 579 8.09 -0.17 -3.10
C ILE A 579 7.38 0.32 -4.36
N VAL A 580 6.34 1.12 -4.17
CA VAL A 580 5.46 1.59 -5.25
C VAL A 580 5.43 3.11 -5.27
N GLY A 581 5.54 3.69 -6.47
CA GLY A 581 5.55 5.13 -6.70
C GLY A 581 6.00 5.51 -8.10
N SER A 582 5.91 6.80 -8.40
CA SER A 582 6.36 7.41 -9.64
C SER A 582 6.48 8.93 -9.47
N ASP A 583 7.14 9.59 -10.42
CA ASP A 583 7.29 11.04 -10.43
C ASP A 583 5.90 11.72 -10.39
N VAL A 584 4.98 11.31 -11.27
CA VAL A 584 3.62 11.88 -11.33
C VAL A 584 2.78 11.57 -10.09
N SER A 585 2.95 10.40 -9.46
CA SER A 585 2.25 10.11 -8.21
C SER A 585 2.68 11.09 -7.11
N THR A 586 3.99 11.41 -7.03
CA THR A 586 4.50 12.39 -6.06
C THR A 586 3.90 13.78 -6.35
N SER A 587 3.84 14.18 -7.63
CA SER A 587 3.18 15.43 -8.05
C SER A 587 1.70 15.50 -7.62
N LEU A 588 0.96 14.39 -7.68
CA LEU A 588 -0.46 14.33 -7.25
C LEU A 588 -0.61 14.47 -5.73
N PHE A 589 0.25 13.81 -4.94
CA PHE A 589 0.25 13.97 -3.47
C PHE A 589 0.65 15.38 -3.06
N VAL A 590 1.68 15.97 -3.69
CA VAL A 590 2.08 17.36 -3.44
C VAL A 590 1.00 18.34 -3.85
N LEU A 591 0.35 18.14 -5.01
CA LEU A 591 -0.80 18.96 -5.44
C LEU A 591 -1.87 18.98 -4.35
N ASN A 592 -2.29 17.80 -3.88
CA ASN A 592 -3.29 17.69 -2.83
C ASN A 592 -2.86 18.45 -1.57
N ALA A 593 -1.64 18.23 -1.09
CA ALA A 593 -1.13 18.90 0.10
C ALA A 593 -1.13 20.43 -0.02
N VAL A 594 -0.59 20.96 -1.12
CA VAL A 594 -0.44 22.40 -1.31
C VAL A 594 -1.78 23.08 -1.60
N VAL A 595 -2.69 22.44 -2.34
CA VAL A 595 -4.06 22.96 -2.52
C VAL A 595 -4.77 23.08 -1.17
N ASN A 596 -4.74 22.01 -0.36
CA ASN A 596 -5.36 22.02 0.96
C ASN A 596 -4.74 23.09 1.87
N ALA A 597 -3.40 23.20 1.88
CA ALA A 597 -2.72 24.22 2.66
C ALA A 597 -3.01 25.64 2.21
N SER A 598 -3.03 25.89 0.89
CA SER A 598 -3.35 27.21 0.33
C SER A 598 -4.75 27.65 0.73
N PHE A 599 -5.74 26.75 0.62
CA PHE A 599 -7.10 27.02 1.08
C PHE A 599 -7.16 27.25 2.60
N TYR A 600 -6.44 26.42 3.38
CA TYR A 600 -6.41 26.55 4.84
C TYR A 600 -5.77 27.85 5.35
N LEU A 601 -4.73 28.33 4.67
CA LEU A 601 -3.96 29.52 5.09
C LEU A 601 -4.51 30.82 4.51
N TYR A 602 -4.97 30.80 3.26
CA TYR A 602 -5.28 31.99 2.47
C TYR A 602 -6.70 31.98 1.86
N GLY A 603 -7.46 30.90 2.04
CA GLY A 603 -8.88 30.88 1.68
C GLY A 603 -9.65 31.89 2.52
N VAL A 604 -10.68 32.50 1.93
CA VAL A 604 -11.57 33.43 2.64
C VAL A 604 -12.28 32.65 3.76
N ASP A 605 -12.21 33.16 4.99
CA ASP A 605 -12.60 32.52 6.24
C ASP A 605 -13.87 31.66 6.15
N GLN A 606 -13.74 30.36 6.40
CA GLN A 606 -14.83 29.54 6.92
C GLN A 606 -14.61 29.39 8.43
N ASN A 607 -15.12 30.36 9.19
CA ASN A 607 -15.46 30.15 10.60
C ASN A 607 -16.59 29.12 10.71
#